data_AF-A0A0P9D7T2-F1
#
_entry.id   AF-A0A0P9D7T2-F1
#
_cell.length_a   1.000
_cell.length_b   1.000
_cell.length_c   1.000
_cell.angle_alpha   90.00
_cell.angle_beta   90.00
_cell.angle_gamma   90.00
#
_symmetry.space_group_name_H-M   'P 1'
#
loop_
_entity.id
_entity.type
_entity.pdbx_description
1 polymer ?
#
loop_
_entity_poly.entity_id
_entity_poly.type
_entity_poly.pdbx_seq_one_letter_code
_entity_poly.pdbx_strand_id
1 'polypeptide(L)'
;GEGQRVQMEQAIAAGDIHWHALPFTTHSELMDAELFAYGLSLSQRLDERFGRRTIAAKMTDVPGHTRAIVPLLAKAGVQFLHLGVNGASTPPDVPPAFVWRDPSGAEVIVMYQRGGYGDFGALPGLGDALAFAHTEDNIGPQTAEQARASFARLRERFPNAQVIGSTLDAFAEQAARAKAQLPVVTAEIGDTWIHGVGSDPQKVARFRAWSRLRNHWVANGAAQQHEQAFDAFSRALLMVPEHTWGMDIKMHLNEYHSYARETFAAARSQANFRTFESSWAEQRAYLSAARAALAGTPLAAEADAAVQELAPRRPSTDGLRPPLAG
;
A
#
# COMPACT_ATOMS: atom_id res chain seq x y z
N GLY A 1 -6.74 6.25 -22.80
CA GLY A 1 -7.73 6.12 -23.88
C GLY A 1 -7.90 4.67 -24.30
N GLU A 2 -8.91 4.36 -25.11
CA GLU A 2 -9.23 2.97 -25.54
C GLU A 2 -8.05 2.28 -26.23
N GLY A 3 -7.32 2.97 -27.12
CA GLY A 3 -6.12 2.41 -27.77
C GLY A 3 -5.00 2.01 -26.81
N GLN A 4 -4.77 2.78 -25.74
CA GLN A 4 -3.77 2.44 -24.71
C GLN A 4 -4.21 1.20 -23.90
N ARG A 5 -5.52 1.04 -23.66
CA ARG A 5 -6.05 -0.15 -22.99
C ARG A 5 -5.81 -1.41 -23.83
N VAL A 6 -6.13 -1.36 -25.13
CA VAL A 6 -5.89 -2.50 -26.04
C VAL A 6 -4.40 -2.86 -26.07
N GLN A 7 -3.52 -1.86 -26.14
CA GLN A 7 -2.07 -2.08 -26.12
C GLN A 7 -1.60 -2.75 -24.81
N MET A 8 -2.11 -2.30 -23.67
CA MET A 8 -1.81 -2.93 -22.37
C MET A 8 -2.27 -4.39 -22.33
N GLU A 9 -3.49 -4.68 -22.80
CA GLU A 9 -4.03 -6.05 -22.84
C GLU A 9 -3.19 -6.98 -23.73
N GLN A 10 -2.67 -6.46 -24.86
CA GLN A 10 -1.74 -7.19 -25.73
C GLN A 10 -0.40 -7.46 -25.04
N ALA A 11 0.17 -6.48 -24.34
CA ALA A 11 1.41 -6.64 -23.59
C ALA A 11 1.27 -7.67 -22.45
N ILE A 12 0.14 -7.66 -21.74
CA ILE A 12 -0.20 -8.68 -20.73
C ILE A 12 -0.28 -10.07 -21.37
N ALA A 13 -0.95 -10.20 -22.51
CA ALA A 13 -1.06 -11.48 -23.22
C ALA A 13 0.30 -11.99 -23.69
N ALA A 14 1.19 -11.10 -24.14
CA ALA A 14 2.55 -11.42 -24.53
C ALA A 14 3.47 -11.81 -23.35
N GLY A 15 3.09 -11.48 -22.11
CA GLY A 15 3.90 -11.71 -20.92
C GLY A 15 4.91 -10.59 -20.63
N ASP A 16 4.75 -9.42 -21.25
CA ASP A 16 5.61 -8.27 -20.99
C ASP A 16 5.27 -7.58 -19.66
N ILE A 17 4.01 -7.67 -19.24
CA ILE A 17 3.48 -7.05 -18.02
C ILE A 17 2.92 -8.12 -17.10
N HIS A 18 3.42 -8.12 -15.86
CA HIS A 18 2.95 -8.96 -14.77
C HIS A 18 2.54 -8.08 -13.58
N TRP A 19 1.60 -8.58 -12.78
CA TRP A 19 1.23 -7.98 -11.49
C TRP A 19 1.58 -8.93 -10.35
N HIS A 20 1.46 -8.43 -9.12
CA HIS A 20 1.52 -9.21 -7.90
C HIS A 20 0.24 -9.02 -7.08
N ALA A 21 0.08 -9.75 -5.98
CA ALA A 21 -1.22 -9.86 -5.31
C ALA A 21 -1.72 -8.54 -4.67
N LEU A 22 -0.79 -7.71 -4.18
CA LEU A 22 -1.14 -6.45 -3.53
C LEU A 22 -1.29 -5.31 -4.55
N PRO A 23 -2.33 -4.47 -4.46
CA PRO A 23 -2.56 -3.42 -5.45
C PRO A 23 -1.72 -2.16 -5.23
N PHE A 24 -1.32 -1.88 -3.98
CA PHE A 24 -0.63 -0.67 -3.58
C PHE A 24 0.41 -0.94 -2.49
N THR A 25 1.33 0.00 -2.31
CA THR A 25 2.07 0.15 -1.06
C THR A 25 1.16 0.82 -0.03
N THR A 26 0.85 0.12 1.06
CA THR A 26 -0.18 0.56 2.01
C THR A 26 0.30 0.52 3.45
N HIS A 27 -0.20 1.43 4.27
CA HIS A 27 -0.16 1.31 5.72
C HIS A 27 -1.15 0.22 6.16
N SER A 28 -0.68 -1.03 6.18
CA SER A 28 -1.54 -2.19 6.47
C SER A 28 -2.31 -2.11 7.80
N GLU A 29 -1.74 -1.45 8.82
CA GLU A 29 -2.36 -1.23 10.14
C GLU A 29 -3.55 -0.27 10.11
N LEU A 30 -3.70 0.53 9.03
CA LEU A 30 -4.85 1.40 8.84
C LEU A 30 -6.04 0.66 8.23
N MET A 31 -5.82 -0.49 7.59
CA MET A 31 -6.86 -1.23 6.89
C MET A 31 -7.61 -2.18 7.82
N ASP A 32 -8.89 -2.41 7.55
CA ASP A 32 -9.58 -3.58 8.09
C ASP A 32 -9.36 -4.81 7.18
N ALA A 33 -9.65 -5.99 7.72
CA ALA A 33 -9.40 -7.26 7.03
C ALA A 33 -10.19 -7.38 5.71
N GLU A 34 -11.43 -6.87 5.68
CA GLU A 34 -12.32 -6.98 4.53
C GLU A 34 -11.92 -6.05 3.38
N LEU A 35 -11.39 -4.85 3.68
CA LEU A 35 -10.82 -3.95 2.68
C LEU A 35 -9.48 -4.48 2.17
N PHE A 36 -8.65 -5.09 3.03
CA PHE A 36 -7.41 -5.73 2.62
C PHE A 36 -7.68 -6.93 1.69
N ALA A 37 -8.63 -7.80 2.06
CA ALA A 37 -9.08 -8.91 1.23
C ALA A 37 -9.69 -8.44 -0.10
N TYR A 38 -10.44 -7.34 -0.09
CA TYR A 38 -10.91 -6.71 -1.32
C TYR A 38 -9.76 -6.25 -2.22
N GLY A 39 -8.70 -5.66 -1.66
CA GLY A 39 -7.49 -5.32 -2.40
C GLY A 39 -6.85 -6.52 -3.09
N LEU A 40 -6.72 -7.66 -2.37
CA LEU A 40 -6.21 -8.92 -2.93
C LEU A 40 -7.12 -9.48 -4.04
N SER A 41 -8.44 -9.28 -3.94
CA SER A 41 -9.38 -9.74 -4.97
C SER A 41 -9.16 -9.05 -6.33
N LEU A 42 -8.49 -7.89 -6.37
CA LEU A 42 -8.21 -7.19 -7.63
C LEU A 42 -7.26 -8.01 -8.52
N SER A 43 -6.19 -8.56 -7.94
CA SER A 43 -5.26 -9.42 -8.70
C SER A 43 -5.93 -10.73 -9.11
N GLN A 44 -6.80 -11.29 -8.27
CA GLN A 44 -7.55 -12.51 -8.58
C GLN A 44 -8.48 -12.31 -9.78
N ARG A 45 -9.18 -11.17 -9.86
CA ARG A 45 -9.99 -10.83 -11.04
C ARG A 45 -9.15 -10.63 -12.30
N LEU A 46 -7.93 -10.10 -12.17
CA LEU A 46 -6.99 -10.00 -13.30
C LEU A 46 -6.49 -11.39 -13.72
N ASP A 47 -6.17 -12.26 -12.76
CA ASP A 47 -5.77 -13.64 -12.99
C ASP A 47 -6.85 -14.41 -13.77
N GLU A 48 -8.10 -14.34 -13.32
CA GLU A 48 -9.25 -14.93 -14.01
C GLU A 48 -9.39 -14.39 -15.44
N ARG A 49 -9.28 -13.06 -15.61
CA ARG A 49 -9.46 -12.41 -16.90
C ARG A 49 -8.38 -12.76 -17.92
N PHE A 50 -7.13 -12.93 -17.47
CA PHE A 50 -5.98 -13.12 -18.35
C PHE A 50 -5.38 -14.53 -18.28
N GLY A 51 -6.02 -15.46 -17.56
CA GLY A 51 -5.54 -16.84 -17.41
C GLY A 51 -4.18 -16.92 -16.71
N ARG A 52 -3.95 -16.08 -15.71
CA ARG A 52 -2.71 -16.04 -14.91
C ARG A 52 -2.94 -16.64 -13.52
N ARG A 53 -1.86 -16.83 -12.78
CA ARG A 53 -1.89 -17.26 -11.38
C ARG A 53 -0.85 -16.47 -10.59
N THR A 54 -1.33 -15.61 -9.70
CA THR A 54 -0.50 -14.80 -8.81
C THR A 54 -0.35 -15.53 -7.47
N ILE A 55 0.89 -15.78 -7.05
CA ILE A 55 1.25 -16.37 -5.76
C ILE A 55 2.30 -15.53 -5.01
N ALA A 56 2.76 -14.44 -5.60
CA ALA A 56 3.68 -13.50 -4.96
C ALA A 56 3.03 -12.14 -4.71
N ALA A 57 3.56 -11.44 -3.71
CA ALA A 57 3.21 -10.08 -3.35
C ALA A 57 4.48 -9.25 -3.15
N LYS A 58 4.37 -7.93 -3.36
CA LYS A 58 5.44 -6.98 -3.06
C LYS A 58 4.86 -5.71 -2.45
N MET A 59 5.58 -5.16 -1.48
CA MET A 59 5.40 -3.79 -0.99
C MET A 59 6.76 -3.12 -0.86
N THR A 60 6.81 -1.81 -1.08
CA THR A 60 8.02 -1.01 -0.86
C THR A 60 7.77 0.13 0.12
N ASP A 61 8.79 0.94 0.42
CA ASP A 61 8.76 2.10 1.32
C ASP A 61 8.51 1.82 2.79
N VAL A 62 7.36 1.22 3.10
CA VAL A 62 6.86 1.02 4.46
C VAL A 62 7.76 0.04 5.22
N PRO A 63 8.32 0.41 6.39
CA PRO A 63 9.27 -0.43 7.12
C PRO A 63 8.63 -1.65 7.77
N GLY A 64 7.33 -1.61 8.03
CA GLY A 64 6.65 -2.61 8.83
C GLY A 64 5.20 -2.83 8.43
N HIS A 65 4.68 -4.01 8.75
CA HIS A 65 3.29 -4.38 8.52
C HIS A 65 2.75 -5.18 9.70
N THR A 66 1.43 -5.13 9.87
CA THR A 66 0.79 -5.96 10.89
C THR A 66 0.88 -7.44 10.53
N ARG A 67 1.14 -8.31 11.51
CA ARG A 67 1.12 -9.77 11.33
C ARG A 67 -0.27 -10.28 10.94
N ALA A 68 -1.32 -9.51 11.21
CA ALA A 68 -2.69 -9.85 10.82
C ALA A 68 -2.89 -9.98 9.30
N ILE A 69 -1.97 -9.46 8.45
CA ILE A 69 -2.06 -9.67 7.00
C ILE A 69 -1.69 -11.10 6.58
N VAL A 70 -0.89 -11.82 7.37
CA VAL A 70 -0.38 -13.15 7.03
C VAL A 70 -1.50 -14.14 6.68
N PRO A 71 -2.54 -14.34 7.51
CA PRO A 71 -3.65 -15.23 7.15
C PRO A 71 -4.45 -14.75 5.94
N LEU A 72 -4.54 -13.44 5.70
CA LEU A 72 -5.24 -12.88 4.53
C LEU A 72 -4.48 -13.16 3.24
N LEU A 73 -3.15 -12.96 3.26
CA LEU A 73 -2.24 -13.29 2.17
C LEU A 73 -2.29 -14.79 1.84
N ALA A 74 -2.14 -15.63 2.86
CA ALA A 74 -2.17 -17.09 2.70
C ALA A 74 -3.51 -17.57 2.13
N LYS A 75 -4.64 -17.04 2.63
CA LYS A 75 -5.98 -17.35 2.11
C LYS A 75 -6.15 -16.93 0.65
N ALA A 76 -5.52 -15.83 0.23
CA ALA A 76 -5.52 -15.39 -1.16
C ALA A 76 -4.56 -16.19 -2.06
N GLY A 77 -3.82 -17.15 -1.52
CA GLY A 77 -2.88 -17.99 -2.26
C GLY A 77 -1.46 -17.43 -2.36
N VAL A 78 -1.16 -16.34 -1.65
CA VAL A 78 0.19 -15.74 -1.62
C VAL A 78 1.13 -16.61 -0.79
N GLN A 79 2.26 -16.97 -1.39
CA GLN A 79 3.30 -17.82 -0.81
C GLN A 79 4.60 -17.05 -0.53
N PHE A 80 4.83 -15.98 -1.27
CA PHE A 80 6.04 -15.15 -1.18
C PHE A 80 5.67 -13.67 -1.09
N LEU A 81 6.30 -12.95 -0.17
CA LEU A 81 6.16 -11.52 0.03
C LEU A 81 7.56 -10.88 -0.01
N HIS A 82 7.78 -9.98 -0.96
CA HIS A 82 8.95 -9.10 -0.97
C HIS A 82 8.61 -7.79 -0.24
N LEU A 83 9.47 -7.38 0.69
CA LEU A 83 9.40 -6.11 1.38
C LEU A 83 10.72 -5.35 1.16
N GLY A 84 10.68 -4.24 0.43
CA GLY A 84 11.85 -3.37 0.20
C GLY A 84 11.63 -1.99 0.78
N VAL A 85 12.39 -1.59 1.80
CA VAL A 85 12.00 -0.46 2.64
C VAL A 85 12.84 0.78 2.40
N ASN A 86 12.25 1.95 2.58
CA ASN A 86 12.92 3.22 2.30
C ASN A 86 14.14 3.39 3.21
N GLY A 87 15.26 3.83 2.63
CA GLY A 87 16.52 4.05 3.36
C GLY A 87 16.44 5.12 4.45
N ALA A 88 15.42 5.99 4.42
CA ALA A 88 15.17 6.99 5.46
C ALA A 88 14.45 6.41 6.70
N SER A 89 14.01 5.16 6.66
CA SER A 89 13.33 4.49 7.77
C SER A 89 14.29 3.62 8.60
N THR A 90 13.91 3.32 9.85
CA THR A 90 14.60 2.30 10.66
C THR A 90 13.91 0.94 10.44
N PRO A 91 14.56 -0.03 9.76
CA PRO A 91 13.95 -1.33 9.52
C PRO A 91 13.85 -2.17 10.81
N PRO A 92 12.84 -3.05 10.95
CA PRO A 92 12.71 -3.98 12.06
C PRO A 92 13.87 -4.97 12.07
N ASP A 93 14.23 -5.47 13.26
CA ASP A 93 15.31 -6.43 13.39
C ASP A 93 14.88 -7.87 13.07
N VAL A 94 14.80 -8.18 11.78
CA VAL A 94 14.46 -9.51 11.26
C VAL A 94 15.54 -10.06 10.31
N PRO A 95 15.62 -11.40 10.14
CA PRO A 95 16.47 -12.00 9.13
C PRO A 95 16.14 -11.47 7.71
N PRO A 96 17.10 -11.45 6.77
CA PRO A 96 16.84 -11.02 5.38
C PRO A 96 15.82 -11.89 4.64
N ALA A 97 15.64 -13.13 5.07
CA ALA A 97 14.56 -14.00 4.62
C ALA A 97 14.08 -14.90 5.76
N PHE A 98 12.76 -15.10 5.86
CA PHE A 98 12.13 -15.85 6.94
C PHE A 98 10.75 -16.37 6.54
N VAL A 99 10.21 -17.31 7.31
CA VAL A 99 8.79 -17.66 7.28
C VAL A 99 8.07 -16.80 8.31
N TRP A 100 7.17 -15.92 7.88
CA TRP A 100 6.33 -15.15 8.78
C TRP A 100 5.07 -15.92 9.09
N ARG A 101 4.84 -16.23 10.37
CA ARG A 101 3.74 -17.10 10.81
C ARG A 101 2.85 -16.41 11.84
N ASP A 102 1.54 -16.51 11.63
CA ASP A 102 0.52 -16.03 12.57
C ASP A 102 0.08 -17.13 13.58
N PRO A 103 -0.64 -16.78 14.66
CA PRO A 103 -1.14 -17.74 15.65
C PRO A 103 -2.07 -18.83 15.08
N SER A 104 -2.75 -18.60 13.96
CA SER A 104 -3.58 -19.62 13.29
C SER A 104 -2.75 -20.70 12.58
N GLY A 105 -1.44 -20.46 12.41
CA GLY A 105 -0.53 -21.32 11.65
C GLY A 105 -0.41 -20.95 10.18
N ALA A 106 -1.14 -19.93 9.70
CA ALA A 106 -0.93 -19.41 8.36
C ALA A 106 0.46 -18.78 8.26
N GLU A 107 1.08 -18.90 7.08
CA GLU A 107 2.45 -18.48 6.88
C GLU A 107 2.74 -18.04 5.45
N VAL A 108 3.69 -17.12 5.32
CA VAL A 108 4.21 -16.61 4.04
C VAL A 108 5.73 -16.52 4.12
N ILE A 109 6.42 -16.82 3.02
CA ILE A 109 7.87 -16.60 2.93
C ILE A 109 8.09 -15.12 2.68
N VAL A 110 8.89 -14.47 3.52
CA VAL A 110 9.25 -13.06 3.38
C VAL A 110 10.69 -12.95 2.96
N MET A 111 10.97 -12.15 1.93
CA MET A 111 12.29 -11.60 1.64
C MET A 111 12.26 -10.13 2.00
N TYR A 112 13.05 -9.75 3.00
CA TYR A 112 13.09 -8.41 3.56
C TYR A 112 14.40 -7.72 3.16
N GLN A 113 14.30 -6.67 2.34
CA GLN A 113 15.43 -5.87 1.88
C GLN A 113 15.48 -4.53 2.61
N ARG A 114 16.50 -4.39 3.45
CA ARG A 114 16.78 -3.20 4.24
C ARG A 114 17.45 -2.12 3.37
N GLY A 115 17.05 -0.87 3.56
CA GLY A 115 17.77 0.28 2.98
C GLY A 115 17.54 0.54 1.49
N GLY A 116 16.54 -0.10 0.88
CA GLY A 116 16.14 0.16 -0.51
C GLY A 116 14.97 -0.70 -0.96
N TYR A 117 14.40 -0.35 -2.11
CA TYR A 117 13.18 -0.95 -2.66
C TYR A 117 13.37 -2.31 -3.34
N GLY A 118 14.62 -2.79 -3.44
CA GLY A 118 14.99 -3.85 -4.37
C GLY A 118 16.48 -3.83 -4.69
N ASP A 119 17.22 -4.88 -4.35
CA ASP A 119 18.52 -5.22 -4.99
C ASP A 119 18.56 -6.73 -5.23
N PHE A 120 19.70 -7.37 -5.03
CA PHE A 120 19.91 -8.80 -5.08
C PHE A 120 19.44 -9.47 -3.78
N GLY A 121 18.77 -10.62 -3.90
CA GLY A 121 18.36 -11.46 -2.80
C GLY A 121 18.47 -12.94 -3.17
N ALA A 122 19.12 -13.71 -2.30
CA ALA A 122 19.23 -15.17 -2.44
C ALA A 122 18.63 -15.85 -1.20
N LEU A 123 18.12 -17.07 -1.38
CA LEU A 123 17.63 -17.89 -0.28
C LEU A 123 18.56 -19.08 -0.05
N PRO A 124 18.71 -19.57 1.20
CA PRO A 124 19.54 -20.72 1.51
C PRO A 124 19.17 -21.95 0.66
N GLY A 125 20.19 -22.61 0.11
CA GLY A 125 20.03 -23.85 -0.64
C GLY A 125 19.43 -23.72 -2.04
N LEU A 126 19.17 -22.51 -2.54
CA LEU A 126 18.75 -22.28 -3.93
C LEU A 126 19.93 -21.91 -4.82
N GLY A 127 19.91 -22.42 -6.06
CA GLY A 127 20.78 -21.94 -7.13
C GLY A 127 20.27 -20.66 -7.79
N ASP A 128 19.01 -20.30 -7.53
CA ASP A 128 18.35 -19.13 -8.10
C ASP A 128 18.39 -17.94 -7.12
N ALA A 129 18.49 -16.74 -7.68
CA ALA A 129 18.43 -15.49 -6.93
C ALA A 129 17.49 -14.49 -7.62
N LEU A 130 16.91 -13.61 -6.82
CA LEU A 130 16.06 -12.51 -7.28
C LEU A 130 16.89 -11.23 -7.35
N ALA A 131 16.70 -10.44 -8.40
CA ALA A 131 17.26 -9.09 -8.48
C ALA A 131 16.21 -8.15 -9.05
N PHE A 132 16.07 -6.97 -8.44
CA PHE A 132 15.22 -5.91 -8.97
C PHE A 132 16.06 -4.84 -9.64
N ALA A 133 15.52 -4.28 -10.72
CA ALA A 133 16.11 -3.13 -11.42
C ALA A 133 15.09 -1.99 -11.41
N HIS A 134 14.77 -1.47 -10.23
CA HIS A 134 13.86 -0.33 -10.10
C HIS A 134 14.50 0.95 -10.64
N THR A 135 13.66 1.90 -11.02
CA THR A 135 13.99 3.33 -11.06
C THR A 135 13.70 3.96 -9.70
N GLU A 136 14.08 5.22 -9.52
CA GLU A 136 13.77 6.00 -8.32
C GLU A 136 12.29 6.44 -8.28
N ASP A 137 11.89 6.97 -7.14
CA ASP A 137 10.51 7.41 -6.87
C ASP A 137 9.99 8.37 -7.93
N ASN A 138 8.79 8.07 -8.43
CA ASN A 138 8.03 8.93 -9.35
C ASN A 138 8.73 9.25 -10.69
N ILE A 139 9.78 8.51 -11.07
CA ILE A 139 10.49 8.70 -12.36
C ILE A 139 9.81 7.93 -13.52
N GLY A 140 9.09 6.86 -13.21
CA GLY A 140 8.47 5.97 -14.20
C GLY A 140 9.39 4.82 -14.64
N PRO A 141 8.97 3.98 -15.61
CA PRO A 141 9.70 2.78 -15.99
C PRO A 141 11.03 3.07 -16.69
N GLN A 142 11.92 2.09 -16.70
CA GLN A 142 13.20 2.15 -17.42
C GLN A 142 12.98 2.29 -18.93
N THR A 143 13.87 3.02 -19.60
CA THR A 143 14.01 2.94 -21.06
C THR A 143 14.58 1.58 -21.47
N ALA A 144 14.41 1.19 -22.74
CA ALA A 144 14.99 -0.05 -23.26
C ALA A 144 16.52 -0.11 -23.13
N GLU A 145 17.20 1.04 -23.21
CA GLU A 145 18.65 1.14 -23.00
C GLU A 145 19.02 0.93 -21.52
N GLN A 146 18.30 1.58 -20.61
CA GLN A 146 18.50 1.40 -19.17
C GLN A 146 18.25 -0.06 -18.74
N ALA A 147 17.24 -0.71 -19.30
CA ALA A 147 16.98 -2.13 -19.06
C ALA A 147 18.16 -3.00 -19.54
N ARG A 148 18.65 -2.80 -20.78
CA ARG A 148 19.83 -3.52 -21.29
C ARG A 148 21.07 -3.30 -20.43
N ALA A 149 21.29 -2.07 -19.96
CA ALA A 149 22.40 -1.74 -19.06
C ALA A 149 22.26 -2.46 -17.71
N SER A 150 21.06 -2.57 -17.15
CA SER A 150 20.79 -3.34 -15.93
C SER A 150 21.14 -4.82 -16.09
N PHE A 151 20.76 -5.44 -17.21
CA PHE A 151 21.14 -6.82 -17.52
C PHE A 151 22.67 -6.98 -17.68
N ALA A 152 23.34 -6.04 -18.34
CA ALA A 152 24.79 -6.07 -18.50
C ALA A 152 25.51 -5.99 -17.15
N ARG A 153 25.10 -5.07 -16.26
CA ARG A 153 25.65 -4.96 -14.90
C ARG A 153 25.46 -6.22 -14.08
N LEU A 154 24.30 -6.88 -14.17
CA LEU A 154 24.04 -8.14 -13.46
C LEU A 154 24.94 -9.28 -13.98
N ARG A 155 25.17 -9.37 -15.29
CA ARG A 155 26.07 -10.38 -15.89
C ARG A 155 27.52 -10.14 -15.48
N GLU A 156 27.93 -8.88 -15.36
CA GLU A 156 29.26 -8.52 -14.86
C GLU A 156 29.41 -8.85 -13.37
N ARG A 157 28.41 -8.54 -12.54
CA ARG A 157 28.41 -8.83 -11.10
C ARG A 157 28.36 -10.34 -10.81
N PHE A 158 27.69 -11.12 -11.66
CA PHE A 158 27.50 -12.56 -11.50
C PHE A 158 27.87 -13.32 -12.79
N PRO A 159 29.17 -13.43 -13.13
CA PRO A 159 29.62 -13.96 -14.43
C PRO A 159 29.31 -15.45 -14.63
N ASN A 160 29.09 -16.19 -13.54
CA ASN A 160 28.75 -17.62 -13.56
C ASN A 160 27.23 -17.87 -13.49
N ALA A 161 26.40 -16.82 -13.43
CA ALA A 161 24.95 -16.93 -13.34
C ALA A 161 24.30 -16.66 -14.70
N GLN A 162 23.19 -17.36 -14.97
CA GLN A 162 22.33 -17.04 -16.10
C GLN A 162 21.38 -15.89 -15.72
N VAL A 163 21.58 -14.72 -16.32
CA VAL A 163 20.71 -13.55 -16.07
C VAL A 163 19.55 -13.54 -17.08
N ILE A 164 18.33 -13.73 -16.57
CA ILE A 164 17.08 -13.76 -17.34
C ILE A 164 16.06 -12.75 -16.78
N GLY A 165 15.13 -12.29 -17.62
CA GLY A 165 13.90 -11.66 -17.14
C GLY A 165 12.96 -12.74 -16.60
N SER A 166 12.35 -12.48 -15.45
CA SER A 166 11.44 -13.43 -14.79
C SER A 166 10.38 -12.69 -13.98
N THR A 167 9.53 -13.42 -13.28
CA THR A 167 8.42 -12.88 -12.47
C THR A 167 8.61 -13.22 -10.99
N LEU A 168 7.92 -12.46 -10.13
CA LEU A 168 7.90 -12.79 -8.70
C LEU A 168 7.23 -14.14 -8.43
N ASP A 169 6.22 -14.51 -9.21
CA ASP A 169 5.57 -15.81 -9.09
C ASP A 169 6.53 -16.97 -9.41
N ALA A 170 7.32 -16.85 -10.48
CA ALA A 170 8.32 -17.86 -10.84
C ALA A 170 9.39 -18.00 -9.74
N PHE A 171 9.80 -16.89 -9.11
CA PHE A 171 10.70 -16.95 -7.96
C PHE A 171 10.02 -17.54 -6.72
N ALA A 172 8.74 -17.26 -6.48
CA ALA A 172 7.97 -17.82 -5.36
C ALA A 172 7.90 -19.35 -5.41
N GLU A 173 7.75 -19.93 -6.61
CA GLU A 173 7.80 -21.39 -6.81
C GLU A 173 9.15 -21.99 -6.37
N GLN A 174 10.26 -21.30 -6.65
CA GLN A 174 11.59 -21.75 -6.19
C GLN A 174 11.77 -21.51 -4.69
N ALA A 175 11.33 -20.36 -4.18
CA ALA A 175 11.42 -19.98 -2.76
C ALA A 175 10.77 -21.02 -1.84
N ALA A 176 9.68 -21.65 -2.27
CA ALA A 176 9.02 -22.72 -1.54
C ALA A 176 9.97 -23.88 -1.14
N ARG A 177 11.00 -24.17 -1.95
CA ARG A 177 11.99 -25.23 -1.70
C ARG A 177 12.96 -24.87 -0.56
N ALA A 178 13.19 -23.58 -0.31
CA ALA A 178 14.05 -23.09 0.76
C ALA A 178 13.31 -22.99 2.11
N LYS A 179 11.97 -23.03 2.11
CA LYS A 179 11.13 -22.72 3.27
C LYS A 179 11.54 -23.42 4.58
N ALA A 180 11.87 -24.71 4.51
CA ALA A 180 12.25 -25.49 5.69
C ALA A 180 13.59 -25.07 6.33
N GLN A 181 14.44 -24.34 5.60
CA GLN A 181 15.73 -23.84 6.07
C GLN A 181 15.65 -22.40 6.61
N LEU A 182 14.52 -21.72 6.38
CA LEU A 182 14.35 -20.34 6.80
C LEU A 182 13.96 -20.26 8.28
N PRO A 183 14.46 -19.25 9.02
CA PRO A 183 13.99 -19.00 10.38
C PRO A 183 12.50 -18.63 10.36
N VAL A 184 11.79 -18.99 11.43
CA VAL A 184 10.39 -18.61 11.62
C VAL A 184 10.34 -17.35 12.47
N VAL A 185 9.68 -16.31 11.96
CA VAL A 185 9.35 -15.10 12.73
C VAL A 185 7.87 -15.15 13.07
N THR A 186 7.56 -15.03 14.35
CA THR A 186 6.17 -14.91 14.83
C THR A 186 5.89 -13.53 15.41
N ALA A 187 6.87 -12.63 15.45
CA ALA A 187 6.68 -11.29 15.97
C ALA A 187 5.87 -10.41 15.00
N GLU A 188 5.24 -9.37 15.55
CA GLU A 188 4.76 -8.22 14.78
C GLU A 188 5.97 -7.47 14.22
N ILE A 189 5.94 -7.05 12.96
CA ILE A 189 6.91 -6.11 12.40
C ILE A 189 6.21 -4.78 12.16
N GLY A 190 5.65 -4.17 13.21
CA GLY A 190 4.74 -3.02 13.09
C GLY A 190 5.32 -1.81 12.35
N ASP A 191 4.45 -1.03 11.73
CA ASP A 191 4.81 0.12 10.91
C ASP A 191 5.23 1.31 11.77
N THR A 192 6.54 1.57 11.82
CA THR A 192 7.08 2.72 12.55
C THR A 192 6.93 4.05 11.80
N TRP A 193 6.47 4.04 10.54
CA TRP A 193 6.42 5.23 9.68
C TRP A 193 4.99 5.71 9.38
N ILE A 194 3.98 5.13 10.02
CA ILE A 194 2.55 5.45 9.87
C ILE A 194 2.13 6.82 10.46
N HIS A 195 3.01 7.83 10.41
CA HIS A 195 2.75 9.17 10.97
C HIS A 195 1.73 9.96 10.16
N GLY A 196 1.60 9.67 8.85
CA GLY A 196 0.66 10.34 7.95
C GLY A 196 -0.79 10.26 8.46
N VAL A 197 -1.17 9.14 9.08
CA VAL A 197 -2.53 8.94 9.62
C VAL A 197 -2.90 10.03 10.64
N GLY A 198 -1.94 10.53 11.42
CA GLY A 198 -2.17 11.59 12.40
C GLY A 198 -2.34 12.99 11.79
N SER A 199 -1.96 13.20 10.52
CA SER A 199 -1.95 14.53 9.91
C SER A 199 -3.32 15.00 9.41
N ASP A 200 -4.24 14.07 9.15
CA ASP A 200 -5.59 14.38 8.66
C ASP A 200 -6.68 13.60 9.41
N PRO A 201 -7.05 14.04 10.63
CA PRO A 201 -8.04 13.34 11.45
C PRO A 201 -9.43 13.32 10.82
N GLN A 202 -9.78 14.30 9.99
CA GLN A 202 -11.08 14.32 9.30
C GLN A 202 -11.13 13.25 8.20
N LYS A 203 -10.05 13.13 7.39
CA LYS A 203 -9.92 12.06 6.39
C LYS A 203 -10.00 10.69 7.06
N VAL A 204 -9.24 10.48 8.13
CA VAL A 204 -9.18 9.21 8.85
C VAL A 204 -10.49 8.85 9.52
N ALA A 205 -11.16 9.80 10.19
CA ALA A 205 -12.42 9.54 10.86
C ALA A 205 -13.49 9.07 9.87
N ARG A 206 -13.60 9.76 8.72
CA ARG A 206 -14.52 9.38 7.63
C ARG A 206 -14.18 8.01 7.04
N PHE A 207 -12.91 7.79 6.70
CA PHE A 207 -12.43 6.50 6.20
C PHE A 207 -12.82 5.36 7.14
N ARG A 208 -12.51 5.47 8.44
CA ARG A 208 -12.83 4.43 9.43
C ARG A 208 -14.34 4.21 9.57
N ALA A 209 -15.16 5.26 9.54
CA ALA A 209 -16.61 5.13 9.61
C ALA A 209 -17.17 4.40 8.39
N TRP A 210 -16.69 4.75 7.21
CA TRP A 210 -17.07 4.12 5.96
C TRP A 210 -16.56 2.69 5.81
N SER A 211 -15.38 2.36 6.33
CA SER A 211 -14.91 0.96 6.41
C SER A 211 -15.84 0.10 7.27
N ARG A 212 -16.30 0.61 8.44
CA ARG A 212 -17.30 -0.09 9.26
C ARG A 212 -18.62 -0.27 8.54
N LEU A 213 -19.10 0.78 7.89
CA LEU A 213 -20.36 0.77 7.13
C LEU A 213 -20.29 -0.20 5.95
N ARG A 214 -19.15 -0.23 5.24
CA ARG A 214 -18.86 -1.22 4.19
C ARG A 214 -19.03 -2.65 4.71
N ASN A 215 -18.46 -2.96 5.87
CA ASN A 215 -18.56 -4.30 6.46
C ASN A 215 -20.00 -4.63 6.87
N HIS A 216 -20.76 -3.63 7.34
CA HIS A 216 -22.19 -3.79 7.60
C HIS A 216 -22.97 -4.13 6.31
N TRP A 217 -22.70 -3.44 5.20
CA TRP A 217 -23.34 -3.72 3.90
C TRP A 217 -23.00 -5.09 3.33
N VAL A 218 -21.78 -5.58 3.56
CA VAL A 218 -21.41 -6.96 3.19
C VAL A 218 -22.20 -7.95 4.04
N ALA A 219 -22.29 -7.73 5.35
CA ALA A 219 -22.95 -8.65 6.27
C ALA A 219 -24.48 -8.72 6.08
N ASN A 220 -25.12 -7.60 5.72
CA ASN A 220 -26.57 -7.52 5.59
C ASN A 220 -27.09 -7.76 4.15
N GLY A 221 -26.20 -7.96 3.17
CA GLY A 221 -26.56 -8.23 1.77
C GLY A 221 -26.73 -6.99 0.88
N ALA A 222 -26.63 -5.78 1.42
CA ALA A 222 -26.80 -4.54 0.67
C ALA A 222 -25.67 -4.32 -0.35
N ALA A 223 -24.46 -4.82 -0.08
CA ALA A 223 -23.34 -4.78 -1.01
C ALA A 223 -23.67 -5.48 -2.34
N GLN A 224 -24.33 -6.64 -2.28
CA GLN A 224 -24.71 -7.44 -3.45
C GLN A 224 -25.86 -6.80 -4.22
N GLN A 225 -26.82 -6.18 -3.52
CA GLN A 225 -27.94 -5.46 -4.15
C GLN A 225 -27.47 -4.24 -4.98
N HIS A 226 -26.34 -3.64 -4.59
CA HIS A 226 -25.76 -2.47 -5.22
C HIS A 226 -24.30 -2.71 -5.66
N GLU A 227 -24.02 -3.89 -6.21
CA GLU A 227 -22.65 -4.39 -6.46
C GLU A 227 -21.75 -3.39 -7.18
N GLN A 228 -22.20 -2.80 -8.29
CA GLN A 228 -21.40 -1.85 -9.06
C GLN A 228 -21.01 -0.60 -8.25
N ALA A 229 -21.96 -0.04 -7.49
CA ALA A 229 -21.73 1.13 -6.65
C ALA A 229 -20.83 0.79 -5.46
N PHE A 230 -21.06 -0.37 -4.83
CA PHE A 230 -20.26 -0.87 -3.71
C PHE A 230 -18.81 -1.17 -4.12
N ASP A 231 -18.60 -1.77 -5.28
CA ASP A 231 -17.30 -2.09 -5.84
C ASP A 231 -16.53 -0.80 -6.22
N ALA A 232 -17.19 0.18 -6.84
CA ALA A 232 -16.59 1.49 -7.10
C ALA A 232 -16.26 2.26 -5.81
N PHE A 233 -17.14 2.22 -4.80
CA PHE A 233 -16.89 2.78 -3.47
C PHE A 233 -15.69 2.11 -2.80
N SER A 234 -15.62 0.77 -2.83
CA SER A 234 -14.53 0.00 -2.24
C SER A 234 -13.18 0.30 -2.91
N ARG A 235 -13.12 0.44 -4.24
CA ARG A 235 -11.90 0.89 -4.95
C ARG A 235 -11.44 2.26 -4.48
N ALA A 236 -12.36 3.22 -4.39
CA ALA A 236 -11.99 4.58 -3.97
C ALA A 236 -11.53 4.60 -2.50
N LEU A 237 -12.17 3.82 -1.63
CA LEU A 237 -11.79 3.71 -0.23
C LEU A 237 -10.41 3.03 -0.06
N LEU A 238 -10.10 2.05 -0.91
CA LEU A 238 -8.81 1.33 -0.94
C LEU A 238 -7.61 2.24 -1.27
N MET A 239 -7.84 3.41 -1.88
CA MET A 239 -6.79 4.40 -2.13
C MET A 239 -6.35 5.17 -0.87
N VAL A 240 -7.22 5.28 0.14
CA VAL A 240 -6.95 6.09 1.33
C VAL A 240 -5.80 5.56 2.21
N PRO A 241 -5.64 4.24 2.43
CA PRO A 241 -4.53 3.69 3.22
C PRO A 241 -3.22 3.55 2.46
N GLU A 242 -3.17 3.90 1.17
CA GLU A 242 -1.91 4.05 0.43
C GLU A 242 -0.95 4.95 1.25
N HIS A 243 0.34 4.61 1.24
CA HIS A 243 1.29 5.14 2.22
C HIS A 243 1.64 6.64 2.04
N THR A 244 1.26 7.26 0.92
CA THR A 244 1.53 8.67 0.63
C THR A 244 0.38 9.55 1.14
N TRP A 245 0.68 10.50 2.03
CA TRP A 245 -0.32 11.39 2.66
C TRP A 245 -0.31 12.84 2.14
N GLY A 246 0.33 13.05 1.01
CA GLY A 246 0.55 14.34 0.37
C GLY A 246 1.92 14.39 -0.26
N MET A 247 2.30 15.56 -0.77
CA MET A 247 3.64 15.78 -1.31
C MET A 247 4.71 15.72 -0.23
N ASP A 248 5.93 15.41 -0.66
CA ASP A 248 7.11 15.43 0.18
C ASP A 248 7.49 16.86 0.61
N ILE A 249 7.60 17.11 1.92
CA ILE A 249 7.84 18.45 2.47
C ILE A 249 9.18 19.03 2.01
N LYS A 250 10.23 18.20 1.97
CA LYS A 250 11.59 18.67 1.63
C LYS A 250 11.69 19.18 0.19
N MET A 251 11.00 18.53 -0.74
CA MET A 251 11.04 18.92 -2.15
C MET A 251 9.99 19.98 -2.51
N HIS A 252 8.76 19.88 -1.98
CA HIS A 252 7.63 20.65 -2.49
C HIS A 252 7.23 21.85 -1.64
N LEU A 253 7.34 21.75 -0.31
CA LEU A 253 7.06 22.88 0.57
C LEU A 253 8.34 23.70 0.80
N ASN A 254 9.43 23.03 1.20
CA ASN A 254 10.76 23.61 1.42
C ASN A 254 10.73 24.93 2.23
N GLU A 255 9.93 24.96 3.30
CA GLU A 255 9.84 26.09 4.23
C GLU A 255 9.86 25.56 5.67
N TYR A 256 10.78 26.09 6.49
CA TYR A 256 11.12 25.56 7.82
C TYR A 256 11.16 26.63 8.91
N HIS A 257 10.61 27.83 8.67
CA HIS A 257 10.79 28.97 9.56
C HIS A 257 9.47 29.62 9.99
N SER A 258 8.42 29.53 9.17
CA SER A 258 7.20 30.31 9.35
C SER A 258 6.19 29.64 10.28
N TYR A 259 6.57 29.40 11.54
CA TYR A 259 5.70 28.74 12.54
C TYR A 259 4.82 29.71 13.35
N ALA A 260 5.23 30.97 13.52
CA ALA A 260 4.42 31.95 14.25
C ALA A 260 3.17 32.32 13.43
N ARG A 261 2.04 32.58 14.10
CA ARG A 261 0.73 32.79 13.45
C ARG A 261 0.78 33.80 12.30
N GLU A 262 1.41 34.95 12.54
CA GLU A 262 1.47 36.04 11.57
C GLU A 262 2.36 35.68 10.37
N THR A 263 3.56 35.15 10.63
CA THR A 263 4.48 34.71 9.57
C THR A 263 3.91 33.56 8.77
N PHE A 264 3.24 32.60 9.43
CA PHE A 264 2.57 31.48 8.78
C PHE A 264 1.43 31.96 7.88
N ALA A 265 0.60 32.90 8.35
CA ALA A 265 -0.51 33.42 7.56
C ALA A 265 -0.04 34.09 6.26
N ALA A 266 1.07 34.82 6.32
CA ALA A 266 1.70 35.39 5.12
C ALA A 266 2.29 34.30 4.22
N ALA A 267 3.07 33.38 4.78
CA ALA A 267 3.73 32.29 4.05
C ALA A 267 2.72 31.36 3.35
N ARG A 268 1.60 31.03 3.99
CA ARG A 268 0.54 30.17 3.45
C ARG A 268 -0.03 30.65 2.11
N SER A 269 0.04 31.95 1.83
CA SER A 269 -0.41 32.51 0.55
C SER A 269 0.57 32.27 -0.61
N GLN A 270 1.79 31.79 -0.34
CA GLN A 270 2.81 31.54 -1.36
C GLN A 270 2.48 30.32 -2.22
N ALA A 271 3.14 30.21 -3.38
CA ALA A 271 2.82 29.18 -4.38
C ALA A 271 3.12 27.76 -3.88
N ASN A 272 4.28 27.54 -3.24
CA ASN A 272 4.67 26.28 -2.64
C ASN A 272 3.65 25.78 -1.59
N PHE A 273 3.16 26.66 -0.71
CA PHE A 273 2.09 26.31 0.25
C PHE A 273 0.80 25.92 -0.46
N ARG A 274 0.35 26.68 -1.46
CA ARG A 274 -0.86 26.35 -2.23
C ARG A 274 -0.73 25.02 -2.98
N THR A 275 0.43 24.75 -3.57
CA THR A 275 0.72 23.45 -4.20
C THR A 275 0.67 22.33 -3.18
N PHE A 276 1.29 22.50 -2.02
CA PHE A 276 1.28 21.50 -0.95
C PHE A 276 -0.14 21.25 -0.40
N GLU A 277 -0.94 22.29 -0.18
CA GLU A 277 -2.35 22.16 0.21
C GLU A 277 -3.17 21.42 -0.85
N SER A 278 -2.86 21.60 -2.13
CA SER A 278 -3.56 20.91 -3.21
C SER A 278 -3.34 19.39 -3.16
N SER A 279 -2.16 18.91 -2.75
CA SER A 279 -1.93 17.47 -2.60
C SER A 279 -2.75 16.88 -1.43
N TRP A 280 -3.00 17.66 -0.38
CA TRP A 280 -3.89 17.23 0.72
C TRP A 280 -5.35 17.19 0.26
N ALA A 281 -5.76 18.13 -0.60
CA ALA A 281 -7.08 18.10 -1.22
C ALA A 281 -7.25 16.88 -2.14
N GLU A 282 -6.22 16.52 -2.91
CA GLU A 282 -6.17 15.30 -3.72
C GLU A 282 -6.35 14.04 -2.87
N GLN A 283 -5.61 13.93 -1.76
CA GLN A 283 -5.74 12.83 -0.80
C GLN A 283 -7.16 12.70 -0.22
N ARG A 284 -7.83 13.83 0.04
CA ARG A 284 -9.24 13.84 0.48
C ARG A 284 -10.21 13.52 -0.66
N ALA A 285 -9.82 13.75 -1.91
CA ALA A 285 -10.67 13.52 -3.07
C ALA A 285 -11.01 12.03 -3.26
N TYR A 286 -10.18 11.11 -2.76
CA TYR A 286 -10.54 9.68 -2.72
C TYR A 286 -11.83 9.42 -1.94
N LEU A 287 -12.05 10.13 -0.82
CA LEU A 287 -13.30 10.03 -0.07
C LEU A 287 -14.47 10.67 -0.84
N SER A 288 -14.23 11.79 -1.52
CA SER A 288 -15.24 12.40 -2.39
C SER A 288 -15.65 11.45 -3.51
N ALA A 289 -14.67 10.76 -4.13
CA ALA A 289 -14.91 9.75 -5.16
C ALA A 289 -15.67 8.53 -4.62
N ALA A 290 -15.33 8.07 -3.41
CA ALA A 290 -16.05 6.99 -2.75
C ALA A 290 -17.52 7.37 -2.56
N ARG A 291 -17.81 8.54 -1.97
CA ARG A 291 -19.18 9.01 -1.79
C ARG A 291 -19.93 9.19 -3.10
N ALA A 292 -19.25 9.70 -4.14
CA ALA A 292 -19.84 9.87 -5.47
C ALA A 292 -20.21 8.53 -6.13
N ALA A 293 -19.43 7.47 -5.90
CA ALA A 293 -19.71 6.12 -6.40
C ALA A 293 -21.04 5.53 -5.90
N LEU A 294 -21.55 6.02 -4.77
CA LEU A 294 -22.84 5.60 -4.20
C LEU A 294 -24.05 6.39 -4.73
N ALA A 295 -23.83 7.39 -5.59
CA ALA A 295 -24.91 8.25 -6.08
C ALA A 295 -26.04 7.44 -6.74
N GLY A 296 -27.29 7.77 -6.40
CA GLY A 296 -28.47 7.06 -6.89
C GLY A 296 -28.80 5.76 -6.13
N THR A 297 -28.05 5.42 -5.08
CA THR A 297 -28.36 4.28 -4.20
C THR A 297 -28.76 4.73 -2.79
N PRO A 298 -29.49 3.93 -2.01
CA PRO A 298 -29.77 4.22 -0.59
C PRO A 298 -28.50 4.33 0.27
N LEU A 299 -27.43 3.62 -0.11
CA LEU A 299 -26.15 3.59 0.60
C LEU A 299 -25.49 4.98 0.72
N ALA A 300 -25.76 5.86 -0.24
CA ALA A 300 -25.30 7.25 -0.22
C ALA A 300 -25.80 8.01 1.03
N ALA A 301 -27.06 7.83 1.40
CA ALA A 301 -27.66 8.50 2.56
C ALA A 301 -27.09 7.95 3.87
N GLU A 302 -26.89 6.63 3.95
CA GLU A 302 -26.25 5.98 5.11
C GLU A 302 -24.79 6.45 5.27
N ALA A 303 -24.04 6.57 4.17
CA ALA A 303 -22.68 7.09 4.19
C ALA A 303 -22.62 8.54 4.70
N ASP A 304 -23.56 9.39 4.29
CA ASP A 304 -23.65 10.78 4.77
C ASP A 304 -24.02 10.84 6.25
N ALA A 305 -24.99 10.05 6.68
CA ALA A 305 -25.40 9.97 8.08
C ALA A 305 -24.24 9.55 8.99
N ALA A 306 -23.48 8.52 8.58
CA ALA A 306 -22.31 8.06 9.32
C ALA A 306 -21.23 9.16 9.47
N VAL A 307 -21.09 10.08 8.50
CA VAL A 307 -20.16 11.21 8.61
C VAL A 307 -20.72 12.33 9.49
N GLN A 308 -22.02 12.59 9.42
CA GLN A 308 -22.66 13.60 10.27
C GLN A 308 -22.54 13.26 11.76
N GLU A 309 -22.59 11.97 12.11
CA GLU A 309 -22.37 11.50 13.48
C GLU A 309 -20.96 11.79 14.02
N LEU A 310 -19.97 11.96 13.14
CA LEU A 310 -18.59 12.30 13.51
C LEU A 310 -18.39 13.79 13.82
N ALA A 311 -19.44 14.62 13.68
CA ALA A 311 -19.34 16.05 13.94
C ALA A 311 -18.83 16.30 15.37
N PRO A 312 -17.67 16.97 15.54
CA PRO A 312 -17.10 17.17 16.87
C PRO A 312 -18.05 18.02 17.71
N ARG A 313 -18.36 17.53 18.91
CA ARG A 313 -19.14 18.28 19.91
C ARG A 313 -18.17 18.99 20.84
N ARG A 314 -18.43 20.26 21.16
CA ARG A 314 -17.64 20.98 22.14
C ARG A 314 -17.77 20.23 23.49
N PRO A 315 -16.66 19.83 24.13
CA PRO A 315 -16.74 19.19 25.43
C PRO A 315 -17.34 20.16 26.44
N SER A 316 -18.09 19.65 27.42
CA SER A 316 -18.53 20.49 28.54
C SER A 316 -17.32 20.99 29.31
N THR A 317 -17.34 22.28 29.65
CA THR A 317 -16.35 22.91 30.52
C THR A 317 -16.81 22.94 31.98
N ASP A 318 -17.97 22.34 32.29
CA ASP A 318 -18.49 22.29 33.64
C ASP A 318 -17.50 21.53 34.54
N GLY A 319 -17.08 22.17 35.64
CA GLY A 319 -16.12 21.61 36.57
C GLY A 319 -14.63 21.84 36.22
N LEU A 320 -14.31 22.40 35.04
CA LEU A 320 -12.95 22.85 34.74
C LEU A 320 -12.67 24.14 35.53
N ARG A 321 -11.75 24.06 36.50
CA ARG A 321 -11.24 25.25 37.18
C ARG A 321 -10.17 25.90 36.31
N PRO A 322 -10.19 27.23 36.12
CA PRO A 322 -9.08 27.91 35.47
C PRO A 322 -7.79 27.61 36.24
N PRO A 323 -6.63 27.52 35.56
CA PRO A 323 -5.36 27.40 36.25
C PRO A 323 -5.22 28.55 37.25
N LEU A 324 -4.78 28.23 38.47
CA LEU A 324 -4.53 29.22 39.52
C LEU A 324 -3.63 30.31 38.93
N ALA A 325 -4.09 31.55 38.95
CA ALA A 325 -3.26 32.69 38.57
C ALA A 325 -2.06 32.74 39.53
N GLY A 326 -0.87 32.47 39.00
CA GLY A 326 0.41 32.69 39.67
C GLY A 326 0.90 34.10 39.45
#